data_AF-A0A170VJB1-F1
#
_entry.id   AF-A0A170VJB1-F1
#
_cell.length_a   1.000
_cell.length_b   1.000
_cell.length_c   1.000
_cell.angle_alpha   90.00
_cell.angle_beta   90.00
_cell.angle_gamma   90.00
#
_symmetry.space_group_name_H-M   'P 1'
#
loop_
_entity.id
_entity.type
_entity.pdbx_description
1 polymer ?
#
loop_
_entity_poly.entity_id
_entity_poly.type
_entity_poly.pdbx_seq_one_letter_code
_entity_poly.pdbx_strand_id
1 'polypeptide(L)'
;KIFEYPTMDELAAQLNFVLSHFGLRSVIGLGVGAGGNVLARFALGHPDKVEALCLINVVSTQAGWIEWGYQKLNARYLKSKGMTQGVLDYLMWHHFGKGRLKKGTMT
;
A
#
# COMPACT_ATOMS: atom_id res chain seq x y z
N LYS A 1 23.50 4.56 -22.72
CA LYS A 1 23.52 5.15 -21.36
C LYS A 1 22.47 4.42 -20.54
N ILE A 2 22.84 3.86 -19.40
CA ILE A 2 21.87 3.31 -18.44
C ILE A 2 21.12 4.50 -17.86
N PHE A 3 19.79 4.43 -17.83
CA PHE A 3 18.96 5.48 -17.21
C PHE A 3 18.97 5.25 -15.71
N GLU A 4 19.50 6.21 -14.96
CA GLU A 4 19.49 6.19 -13.50
C GLU A 4 18.19 6.83 -13.02
N TYR A 5 17.36 6.04 -12.32
CA TYR A 5 16.09 6.52 -11.83
C TYR A 5 16.31 7.37 -10.58
N PRO A 6 15.66 8.54 -10.47
CA PRO A 6 15.86 9.43 -9.33
C PRO A 6 15.41 8.76 -8.03
N THR A 7 16.11 9.08 -6.95
CA THR A 7 15.74 8.69 -5.59
C THR A 7 14.46 9.40 -5.15
N MET A 8 13.81 8.90 -4.09
CA MET A 8 12.61 9.55 -3.54
C MET A 8 12.88 11.00 -3.07
N ASP A 9 14.10 11.30 -2.62
CA ASP A 9 14.50 12.63 -2.20
C ASP A 9 14.69 13.58 -3.39
N GLU A 10 15.27 13.08 -4.49
CA GLU A 10 15.38 13.84 -5.74
C GLU A 10 14.01 14.13 -6.36
N LEU A 11 13.10 13.15 -6.32
CA LEU A 11 11.70 13.34 -6.73
C LEU A 11 10.99 14.38 -5.85
N ALA A 12 11.25 14.38 -4.55
CA ALA A 12 10.70 15.40 -3.66
C ALA A 12 11.27 16.79 -3.96
N ALA A 13 12.57 16.90 -4.24
CA ALA A 13 13.20 18.15 -4.62
C ALA A 13 12.62 18.72 -5.93
N GLN A 14 12.17 17.86 -6.85
CA GLN A 14 11.56 18.30 -8.10
C GLN A 14 10.27 19.12 -7.92
N LEU A 15 9.52 18.89 -6.83
CA LEU A 15 8.31 19.65 -6.52
C LEU A 15 8.60 21.16 -6.37
N ASN A 16 9.78 21.55 -5.87
CA ASN A 16 10.14 22.97 -5.78
C ASN A 16 10.16 23.65 -7.15
N PHE A 17 10.69 22.98 -8.18
CA PHE A 17 10.71 23.56 -9.53
C PHE A 17 9.31 23.72 -10.08
N VAL A 18 8.41 22.78 -9.80
CA VAL A 18 6.99 22.86 -10.18
C VAL A 18 6.33 24.05 -9.51
N LEU A 19 6.45 24.18 -8.18
CA LEU A 19 5.88 25.31 -7.45
C LEU A 19 6.43 26.65 -7.98
N SER A 20 7.73 26.71 -8.25
CA SER A 20 8.39 27.92 -8.74
C SER A 20 7.96 28.29 -10.16
N HIS A 21 7.80 27.29 -11.04
CA HIS A 21 7.32 27.49 -12.40
C HIS A 21 5.90 28.08 -12.44
N PHE A 22 5.04 27.64 -11.52
CA PHE A 22 3.67 28.15 -11.40
C PHE A 22 3.53 29.35 -10.45
N GLY A 23 4.60 29.81 -9.80
CA GLY A 23 4.57 30.92 -8.83
C GLY A 23 3.77 30.63 -7.56
N LEU A 24 3.66 29.36 -7.17
CA LEU A 24 2.89 28.93 -5.99
C LEU A 24 3.73 29.10 -4.72
N ARG A 25 3.20 29.85 -3.75
CA ARG A 25 3.84 30.06 -2.44
C ARG A 25 3.71 28.85 -1.53
N SER A 26 2.54 28.22 -1.53
CA SER A 26 2.20 27.09 -0.68
C SER A 26 1.20 26.18 -1.39
N VAL A 27 1.15 24.91 -0.99
CA VAL A 27 0.24 23.90 -1.54
C VAL A 27 -0.40 23.04 -0.47
N ILE A 28 -1.58 22.50 -0.79
CA ILE A 28 -2.20 21.40 -0.05
C ILE A 28 -1.99 20.13 -0.87
N GLY A 29 -1.24 19.17 -0.34
CA GLY A 29 -0.87 17.95 -1.05
C GLY A 29 -1.82 16.80 -0.79
N LEU A 30 -2.20 16.06 -1.84
CA LEU A 30 -2.89 14.77 -1.75
C LEU A 30 -1.96 13.69 -2.30
N GLY A 31 -1.58 12.74 -1.46
CA GLY A 31 -0.61 11.70 -1.79
C GLY A 31 -1.14 10.30 -1.51
N VAL A 32 -0.99 9.39 -2.47
CA VAL A 32 -1.34 7.98 -2.32
C VAL A 32 -0.08 7.13 -2.49
N GLY A 33 0.16 6.17 -1.57
CA GLY A 33 1.30 5.25 -1.68
C GLY A 33 2.65 5.95 -1.73
N ALA A 34 3.41 5.71 -2.80
CA ALA A 34 4.71 6.34 -3.06
C ALA A 34 4.61 7.86 -3.22
N GLY A 35 3.52 8.38 -3.80
CA GLY A 35 3.33 9.83 -3.95
C GLY A 35 3.16 10.54 -2.61
N GLY A 36 2.58 9.85 -1.61
CA GLY A 36 2.52 10.37 -0.25
C GLY A 36 3.88 10.38 0.46
N ASN A 37 4.76 9.42 0.17
CA ASN A 37 6.14 9.43 0.69
C ASN A 37 6.94 10.60 0.12
N VAL A 38 6.83 10.83 -1.19
CA VAL A 38 7.47 11.99 -1.86
C VAL A 38 6.94 13.31 -1.30
N LEU A 39 5.61 13.46 -1.16
CA LEU A 39 5.00 14.67 -0.57
C LEU A 39 5.38 14.87 0.90
N ALA A 40 5.46 13.80 1.68
CA ALA A 40 5.90 13.87 3.08
C ALA A 40 7.36 14.34 3.19
N ARG A 41 8.26 13.82 2.35
CA ARG A 41 9.66 14.26 2.28
C ARG A 41 9.77 15.72 1.86
N PHE A 42 8.98 16.14 0.88
CA PHE A 42 8.93 17.54 0.46
C PHE A 42 8.47 18.46 1.60
N ALA A 43 7.42 18.10 2.32
CA ALA A 43 6.92 18.88 3.45
C ALA A 43 7.91 18.94 4.62
N LEU A 44 8.70 17.89 4.85
CA LEU A 44 9.78 17.91 5.86
C LEU A 44 10.91 18.87 5.47
N GLY A 45 11.25 18.96 4.18
CA GLY A 45 12.30 19.87 3.69
C GLY A 45 11.83 21.33 3.53
N HIS A 46 10.54 21.54 3.27
CA HIS A 46 9.95 22.85 2.98
C HIS A 46 8.59 23.03 3.69
N PRO A 47 8.58 23.06 5.03
CA PRO A 47 7.33 23.19 5.79
C PRO A 47 6.60 24.51 5.52
N ASP A 48 7.33 25.55 5.09
CA ASP A 48 6.76 26.85 4.68
C ASP A 48 5.92 26.78 3.39
N LYS A 49 6.13 25.73 2.58
CA LYS A 49 5.48 25.56 1.27
C LYS A 49 4.32 24.57 1.31
N VAL A 50 4.03 23.96 2.45
CA VAL A 50 2.98 22.94 2.57
C VAL A 50 2.04 23.31 3.71
N GLU A 51 0.80 23.67 3.37
CA GLU A 51 -0.22 24.04 4.36
C GLU A 51 -0.90 22.82 4.99
N ALA A 52 -1.18 21.81 4.17
CA ALA A 52 -1.79 20.56 4.62
C ALA A 52 -1.42 19.40 3.70
N LEU A 53 -1.46 18.18 4.25
CA LEU A 53 -1.27 16.94 3.52
C LEU A 53 -2.39 15.95 3.82
N CYS A 54 -3.02 15.41 2.77
CA CYS A 54 -3.88 14.26 2.85
C CYS A 54 -3.13 13.04 2.30
N LEU A 55 -2.84 12.09 3.18
CA LEU A 55 -1.96 10.95 2.90
C LEU A 55 -2.74 9.65 3.02
N ILE A 56 -2.91 8.92 1.91
CA ILE A 56 -3.70 7.70 1.85
C ILE A 56 -2.78 6.51 1.54
N ASN A 57 -2.78 5.51 2.44
CA ASN A 57 -2.01 4.28 2.29
C ASN A 57 -0.53 4.53 1.95
N VAL A 58 0.12 5.45 2.67
CA VAL A 58 1.50 5.84 2.38
C VAL A 58 2.45 4.70 2.67
N VAL A 59 3.30 4.39 1.68
CA VAL A 59 4.35 3.40 1.82
C VAL A 59 5.66 4.15 2.03
N SER A 60 6.11 4.21 3.29
CA SER A 60 7.35 4.87 3.69
C SER A 60 8.60 4.08 3.27
N THR A 61 8.45 2.78 3.09
CA THR A 61 9.48 1.86 2.61
C THR A 61 9.66 1.98 1.09
N GLN A 62 10.92 1.94 0.64
CA GLN A 62 11.24 1.71 -0.76
C GLN A 62 10.51 0.43 -1.17
N ALA A 63 9.69 0.46 -2.22
CA ALA A 63 9.06 -0.74 -2.77
C ALA A 63 10.16 -1.63 -3.37
N GLY A 64 10.91 -2.30 -2.49
CA GLY A 64 11.95 -3.21 -2.85
C GLY A 64 11.34 -4.47 -3.44
N TRP A 65 12.20 -5.29 -4.03
CA TRP A 65 11.92 -6.64 -4.50
C TRP A 65 11.19 -7.52 -3.45
N ILE A 66 11.21 -7.11 -2.18
CA ILE A 66 10.48 -7.71 -1.06
C ILE A 66 8.97 -7.50 -1.19
N GLU A 67 8.48 -6.31 -1.55
CA GLU A 67 7.05 -6.03 -1.72
C GLU A 67 6.48 -6.77 -2.95
N TRP A 68 7.24 -6.78 -4.05
CA TRP A 68 6.97 -7.63 -5.22
C TRP A 68 7.02 -9.12 -4.84
N GLY A 69 7.97 -9.51 -4.00
CA GLY A 69 8.11 -10.85 -3.45
C GLY A 69 6.90 -11.27 -2.64
N TYR A 70 6.42 -10.43 -1.71
CA TYR A 70 5.22 -10.68 -0.92
C TYR A 70 3.96 -10.70 -1.79
N GLN A 71 3.81 -9.79 -2.76
CA GLN A 71 2.69 -9.84 -3.70
C GLN A 71 2.72 -11.12 -4.55
N LYS A 72 3.89 -11.54 -5.02
CA LYS A 72 4.04 -12.76 -5.83
C LYS A 72 3.91 -14.03 -4.99
N LEU A 73 4.34 -14.02 -3.73
CA LEU A 73 4.16 -15.11 -2.78
C LEU A 73 2.69 -15.24 -2.36
N ASN A 74 2.02 -14.13 -2.02
CA ASN A 74 0.60 -14.11 -1.69
C ASN A 74 -0.27 -14.51 -2.88
N ALA A 75 0.03 -14.03 -4.09
CA ALA A 75 -0.64 -14.47 -5.32
C ALA A 75 -0.37 -15.96 -5.64
N ARG A 76 0.81 -16.50 -5.27
CA ARG A 76 1.12 -17.94 -5.36
C ARG A 76 0.44 -18.77 -4.27
N TYR A 77 0.28 -18.26 -3.05
CA TYR A 77 -0.48 -18.90 -1.97
C TYR A 77 -1.98 -18.93 -2.28
N LEU A 78 -2.51 -17.87 -2.90
CA LEU A 78 -3.88 -17.83 -3.44
C LEU A 78 -4.09 -18.77 -4.63
N LYS A 79 -3.05 -19.05 -5.42
CA LYS A 79 -3.09 -20.04 -6.53
C LYS A 79 -2.81 -21.49 -6.10
N SER A 80 -2.16 -21.74 -4.95
CA SER A 80 -1.85 -23.11 -4.50
C SER A 80 -2.88 -23.67 -3.52
N LYS A 81 -3.60 -22.82 -2.77
CA LYS A 81 -4.76 -23.23 -1.97
C LYS A 81 -6.05 -23.00 -2.75
N GLY A 82 -6.36 -23.88 -3.69
CA GLY A 82 -7.76 -24.10 -4.02
C GLY A 82 -8.59 -24.42 -2.76
N MET A 83 -9.91 -24.26 -2.85
CA MET A 83 -10.88 -24.55 -1.78
C MET A 83 -10.75 -26.01 -1.31
N THR A 84 -9.94 -26.25 -0.28
CA THR A 84 -9.80 -27.55 0.37
C THR A 84 -10.99 -27.76 1.32
N GLN A 85 -11.44 -29.01 1.50
CA GLN A 85 -12.60 -29.34 2.34
C GLN A 85 -12.54 -28.70 3.73
N GLY A 86 -11.35 -28.60 4.34
CA GLY A 86 -11.17 -27.93 5.64
C GLY A 86 -11.39 -26.41 5.63
N VAL A 87 -11.15 -25.72 4.52
CA VAL A 87 -11.44 -24.28 4.38
C VAL A 87 -12.95 -24.06 4.18
N LEU A 88 -13.61 -25.01 3.51
CA LEU A 88 -15.06 -25.04 3.34
C LEU A 88 -15.76 -25.27 4.68
N ASP A 89 -15.31 -26.24 5.47
CA ASP A 89 -15.82 -26.50 6.83
C ASP A 89 -15.62 -25.32 7.77
N TYR A 90 -14.48 -24.63 7.69
CA TYR A 90 -14.21 -23.44 8.50
C TYR A 90 -15.10 -22.25 8.10
N LEU A 91 -15.28 -22.00 6.79
CA LEU A 91 -16.17 -20.95 6.30
C LEU A 91 -17.64 -21.24 6.62
N MET A 92 -18.09 -22.49 6.52
CA MET A 92 -19.44 -22.90 6.93
C MET A 92 -19.65 -22.70 8.43
N TRP A 93 -18.68 -23.08 9.26
CA TRP A 93 -18.73 -22.87 10.71
C TRP A 93 -18.80 -21.38 11.08
N HIS A 94 -18.04 -20.54 10.38
CA HIS A 94 -17.99 -19.11 10.64
C HIS A 94 -19.24 -18.36 10.14
N HIS A 95 -19.83 -18.79 9.01
CA HIS A 95 -20.98 -18.12 8.40
C HIS A 95 -22.33 -18.53 9.03
N PHE A 96 -22.51 -19.80 9.42
CA PHE A 96 -23.78 -20.29 9.96
C PHE A 96 -23.88 -20.23 11.50
N GLY A 97 -22.78 -20.03 12.20
CA GLY A 97 -22.74 -20.01 13.67
C GLY A 97 -23.03 -21.38 14.30
N LYS A 98 -22.62 -21.56 15.57
CA LYS A 98 -22.77 -22.84 16.29
C LYS A 98 -24.25 -23.23 16.47
N GLY A 99 -24.79 -24.03 15.57
CA GLY A 99 -26.15 -24.54 15.67
C GLY A 99 -26.47 -25.64 14.66
N ARG A 100 -26.13 -26.89 15.02
CA ARG A 100 -26.45 -28.18 14.36
C ARG A 100 -25.52 -28.66 13.23
N LEU A 101 -24.38 -29.21 13.63
CA LEU A 101 -24.00 -30.52 13.10
C LEU A 101 -23.98 -31.48 14.29
N LYS A 102 -25.14 -32.09 14.57
CA LYS A 102 -25.16 -33.30 15.40
C LYS A 102 -24.34 -34.34 14.65
N LYS A 103 -23.28 -34.84 15.30
CA LYS A 103 -22.63 -36.10 14.94
C LYS A 103 -23.71 -37.17 14.80
N GLY A 104 -23.99 -37.59 13.57
CA GLY A 104 -24.65 -38.84 13.28
C GLY A 104 -23.61 -39.95 13.20
N THR A 105 -23.04 -40.32 14.35
CA THR A 105 -22.57 -41.70 14.54
C THR A 105 -23.73 -42.41 15.19
N MET A 106 -24.34 -43.38 14.51
CA MET A 106 -24.78 -44.65 15.10
C MET A 106 -25.16 -45.61 13.98
N THR A 107 -24.60 -46.83 14.12
CA THR A 107 -24.92 -48.11 13.45
C THR A 107 -24.70 -48.22 11.95
#